data_AF-A0A7G7KRQ5-F1
#
_entry.id   AF-A0A7G7KRQ5-F1
#
_cell.length_a   1.000
_cell.length_b   1.000
_cell.length_c   1.000
_cell.angle_alpha   90.00
_cell.angle_beta   90.00
_cell.angle_gamma   90.00
#
_symmetry.space_group_name_H-M   'P 1'
#
loop_
_entity.id
_entity.type
_entity.pdbx_description
1 polymer ?
#
loop_
_entity_poly.entity_id
_entity_poly.type
_entity_poly.pdbx_seq_one_letter_code
_entity_poly.pdbx_strand_id
1 'polypeptide(L)'
;MRLRLFSAAWTVLMWAAGANAQPQEPVAHCVRRFGHTGCAARLYAQLLCESFDQPALLLAQQARLAEDFEREGIAFEGISVDEVETAAVRYYTPMLCQERSPKIRTLFQL
;
A
#
# COMPACT_ATOMS: atom_id res chain seq x y z
N MET A 1 -14.60 34.69 -49.26
CA MET A 1 -14.94 34.70 -47.82
C MET A 1 -14.03 33.71 -47.10
N ARG A 2 -13.33 34.18 -46.05
CA ARG A 2 -12.42 33.41 -45.20
C ARG A 2 -13.22 32.56 -44.22
N LEU A 3 -12.88 31.28 -44.06
CA LEU A 3 -13.16 30.53 -42.83
C LEU A 3 -11.90 29.78 -42.42
N ARG A 4 -11.41 30.13 -41.23
CA ARG A 4 -10.21 29.60 -40.59
C ARG A 4 -10.55 28.22 -40.02
N LEU A 5 -9.83 27.19 -40.46
CA LEU A 5 -9.80 25.88 -39.81
C LEU A 5 -8.77 25.93 -38.68
N PHE A 6 -9.25 26.03 -37.45
CA PHE A 6 -8.50 25.70 -36.24
C PHE A 6 -9.18 24.50 -35.60
N SER A 7 -8.52 23.35 -35.57
CA SER A 7 -8.85 22.22 -34.70
C SER A 7 -7.58 21.38 -34.60
N ALA A 8 -6.73 21.72 -33.63
CA ALA A 8 -6.67 21.03 -32.34
C ALA A 8 -5.91 19.71 -32.47
N ALA A 9 -4.57 19.84 -32.53
CA ALA A 9 -3.64 18.77 -32.19
C ALA A 9 -3.77 18.51 -30.69
N TRP A 10 -4.54 17.48 -30.33
CA TRP A 10 -4.57 16.92 -28.99
C TRP A 10 -3.88 15.56 -29.04
N THR A 11 -2.56 15.60 -28.87
CA THR A 11 -1.77 14.45 -28.43
C THR A 11 -2.24 14.07 -27.02
N VAL A 12 -3.16 13.12 -26.93
CA VAL A 12 -3.46 12.46 -25.67
C VAL A 12 -2.29 11.53 -25.35
N LEU A 13 -1.47 11.98 -24.39
CA LEU A 13 -0.54 11.15 -23.63
C LEU A 13 -1.26 9.87 -23.19
N MET A 14 -0.88 8.73 -23.77
CA MET A 14 -1.27 7.42 -23.24
C MET A 14 -0.56 7.21 -21.90
N TRP A 15 -1.33 7.39 -20.84
CA TRP A 15 -1.28 6.70 -19.55
C TRP A 15 -0.05 5.81 -19.29
N ALA A 16 0.82 6.29 -18.41
CA ALA A 16 1.62 5.42 -17.56
C ALA A 16 0.70 4.79 -16.50
N ALA A 17 0.07 3.67 -16.85
CA ALA A 17 -0.54 2.78 -15.88
C ALA A 17 0.58 2.00 -15.17
N GLY A 18 0.75 2.21 -13.86
CA GLY A 18 1.81 1.51 -13.13
C GLY A 18 1.89 1.80 -11.63
N ALA A 19 0.81 2.25 -11.00
CA ALA A 19 0.69 2.23 -9.55
C ALA A 19 -0.78 1.98 -9.24
N ASN A 20 -1.16 0.69 -9.19
CA ASN A 20 -2.42 0.29 -8.57
C ASN A 20 -2.31 0.62 -7.08
N ALA A 21 -2.59 1.87 -6.70
CA ALA A 21 -2.94 2.21 -5.34
C ALA A 21 -4.25 1.47 -5.06
N GLN A 22 -4.15 0.30 -4.43
CA GLN A 22 -5.34 -0.44 -4.06
C GLN A 22 -6.18 0.46 -3.13
N PRO A 23 -7.51 0.47 -3.26
CA PRO A 23 -8.35 1.23 -2.33
C PRO A 23 -8.02 0.76 -0.92
N GLN A 24 -7.43 1.64 -0.10
CA GLN A 24 -7.17 1.36 1.30
C GLN A 24 -8.53 1.10 1.95
N GLU A 25 -8.77 -0.15 2.36
CA GLU A 25 -9.98 -0.56 3.06
C GLU A 25 -10.06 0.24 4.37
N PRO A 26 -11.22 0.82 4.75
CA PRO A 26 -11.33 1.57 5.99
C PRO A 26 -10.83 0.71 7.16
N VAL A 27 -9.87 1.23 7.93
CA VAL A 27 -9.14 0.44 8.94
C VAL A 27 -10.09 -0.09 10.03
N ALA A 28 -11.18 0.62 10.36
CA ALA A 28 -12.25 0.14 11.22
C ALA A 28 -12.90 -1.18 10.76
N HIS A 29 -12.99 -1.40 9.45
CA HIS A 29 -13.49 -2.66 8.89
C HIS A 29 -12.43 -3.77 8.98
N CYS A 30 -11.16 -3.39 8.84
CA CYS A 30 -10.02 -4.28 8.92
C CYS A 30 -9.81 -4.82 10.35
N VAL A 31 -9.88 -3.98 11.40
CA VAL A 31 -9.75 -4.43 12.80
C VAL A 31 -10.88 -5.40 13.18
N ARG A 32 -12.13 -5.12 12.79
CA ARG A 32 -13.26 -6.03 13.04
C ARG A 32 -13.08 -7.41 12.39
N ARG A 33 -12.39 -7.47 11.25
CA ARG A 33 -12.22 -8.70 10.47
C ARG A 33 -10.98 -9.49 10.84
N PHE A 34 -9.89 -8.81 11.20
CA PHE A 34 -8.56 -9.41 11.37
C PHE A 34 -7.95 -9.21 12.76
N GLY A 35 -8.62 -8.49 13.66
CA GLY A 35 -8.05 -8.03 14.93
C GLY A 35 -6.97 -6.96 14.74
N HIS A 36 -6.44 -6.43 15.84
CA HIS A 36 -5.42 -5.36 15.79
C HIS A 36 -4.13 -5.82 15.10
N THR A 37 -3.55 -6.96 15.51
CA THR A 37 -2.31 -7.50 14.91
C THR A 37 -2.47 -7.84 13.44
N GLY A 38 -3.56 -8.52 13.05
CA GLY A 38 -3.80 -8.88 11.65
C GLY A 38 -4.07 -7.65 10.78
N CYS A 39 -4.74 -6.64 11.33
CA CYS A 39 -4.97 -5.39 10.61
C CYS A 39 -3.68 -4.59 10.42
N ALA A 40 -2.85 -4.49 11.48
CA ALA A 40 -1.53 -3.87 11.40
C ALA A 40 -0.65 -4.56 10.34
N ALA A 41 -0.64 -5.89 10.33
CA ALA A 41 0.10 -6.69 9.36
C ALA A 41 -0.39 -6.48 7.91
N ARG A 42 -1.71 -6.39 7.69
CA ARG A 42 -2.27 -6.13 6.36
C ARG A 42 -1.91 -4.73 5.84
N LEU A 43 -2.02 -3.70 6.68
CA LEU A 43 -1.68 -2.33 6.32
C LEU A 43 -0.18 -2.18 6.06
N TYR A 44 0.65 -2.81 6.89
CA TYR A 44 2.10 -2.85 6.66
C TYR A 44 2.45 -3.60 5.37
N ALA A 45 1.75 -4.70 5.05
CA ALA A 45 1.95 -5.39 3.78
C ALA A 45 1.56 -4.53 2.56
N GLN A 46 0.52 -3.70 2.66
CA GLN A 46 0.16 -2.74 1.61
C GLN A 46 1.28 -1.72 1.40
N LEU A 47 1.81 -1.15 2.49
CA LEU A 47 2.97 -0.26 2.46
C LEU A 47 4.15 -0.91 1.73
N LEU A 48 4.52 -2.14 2.10
CA LEU A 48 5.63 -2.87 1.49
C LEU A 48 5.39 -3.12 -0.02
N CYS A 49 4.17 -3.50 -0.39
CA CYS A 49 3.81 -3.78 -1.78
C CYS A 49 3.84 -2.54 -2.67
N GLU A 50 3.38 -1.39 -2.16
CA GLU A 50 3.28 -0.13 -2.91
C GLU A 50 4.61 0.60 -3.03
N SER A 51 5.40 0.58 -1.95
CA SER A 51 6.65 1.35 -1.86
C SER A 51 7.91 0.56 -2.26
N PHE A 52 7.78 -0.71 -2.63
CA PHE A 52 8.92 -1.61 -2.91
C PHE A 52 9.99 -0.99 -3.82
N ASP A 53 9.57 -0.34 -4.92
CA ASP A 53 10.47 0.28 -5.90
C ASP A 53 10.61 1.81 -5.71
N GLN A 54 10.00 2.39 -4.67
CA GLN A 54 9.81 3.84 -4.50
C GLN A 54 10.07 4.31 -3.06
N PRO A 55 11.35 4.55 -2.69
CA PRO A 55 11.69 4.95 -1.33
C PRO A 55 11.10 6.31 -0.92
N ALA A 56 10.88 7.23 -1.85
CA ALA A 56 10.19 8.50 -1.57
C ALA A 56 8.71 8.29 -1.18
N LEU A 57 8.06 7.27 -1.76
CA LEU A 57 6.69 6.91 -1.45
C LEU A 57 6.60 6.23 -0.07
N LEU A 58 7.60 5.44 0.30
CA LEU A 58 7.69 4.79 1.61
C LEU A 58 7.54 5.80 2.76
N LEU A 59 8.32 6.89 2.73
CA LEU A 59 8.27 7.91 3.79
C LEU A 59 6.91 8.59 3.90
N ALA A 60 6.31 8.96 2.77
CA ALA A 60 4.99 9.57 2.74
C ALA A 60 3.90 8.62 3.26
N GLN A 61 4.00 7.34 2.92
CA GLN A 61 3.04 6.33 3.35
C GLN A 61 3.24 5.89 4.81
N GLN A 62 4.46 5.93 5.36
CA GLN A 62 4.70 5.66 6.79
C GLN A 62 3.99 6.68 7.69
N ALA A 63 4.03 7.97 7.34
CA ALA A 63 3.30 9.00 8.07
C ALA A 63 1.78 8.72 8.05
N ARG A 64 1.24 8.38 6.88
CA ARG A 64 -0.17 8.02 6.73
C ARG A 64 -0.53 6.75 7.51
N LEU A 65 0.35 5.76 7.52
CA LEU A 65 0.17 4.52 8.28
C LEU A 65 0.07 4.79 9.78
N ALA A 66 0.90 5.70 10.31
CA ALA A 66 0.83 6.11 11.70
C ALA A 66 -0.52 6.79 12.03
N GLU A 67 -0.98 7.72 11.20
CA GLU A 67 -2.29 8.36 11.36
C GLU A 67 -3.44 7.34 11.31
N ASP A 68 -3.34 6.36 10.41
CA ASP A 68 -4.33 5.29 10.26
C ASP A 68 -4.39 4.39 11.51
N PHE A 69 -3.25 4.13 12.16
CA PHE A 69 -3.21 3.39 13.42
C PHE A 69 -3.77 4.19 14.60
N GLU A 70 -3.39 5.47 14.72
CA GLU A 70 -3.88 6.35 15.78
C GLU A 70 -5.40 6.54 15.73
N ARG A 71 -5.94 6.82 14.54
CA ARG A 71 -7.39 7.04 14.33
C ARG A 71 -8.24 5.86 14.79
N GLU A 72 -7.68 4.66 14.75
CA GLU A 72 -8.42 3.40 14.90
C GLU A 72 -8.12 2.74 16.25
N GLY A 73 -7.34 3.43 17.10
CA GLY A 73 -6.94 2.91 18.41
C GLY A 73 -6.11 1.63 18.29
N ILE A 74 -5.37 1.43 17.19
CA ILE A 74 -4.38 0.36 17.09
C ILE A 74 -3.16 0.82 17.89
N ALA A 75 -3.22 0.59 19.20
CA ALA A 75 -2.07 0.72 20.06
C ALA A 75 -1.14 -0.47 19.82
N PHE A 76 0.14 -0.22 19.63
CA PHE A 76 1.16 -1.27 19.56
C PHE A 76 1.48 -1.88 20.94
N GLU A 77 0.81 -1.43 22.00
CA GLU A 77 0.97 -1.98 23.34
C GLU A 77 0.50 -3.43 23.36
N GLY A 78 1.45 -4.36 23.49
CA GLY A 78 1.20 -5.81 23.41
C GLY A 78 1.17 -6.39 21.99
N ILE A 79 1.39 -5.58 20.94
CA ILE A 79 1.55 -6.05 19.57
C ILE A 79 3.04 -6.16 19.27
N SER A 80 3.53 -7.38 19.00
CA SER A 80 4.92 -7.58 18.60
C SER A 80 5.17 -7.07 17.19
N VAL A 81 6.17 -6.21 17.02
CA VAL A 81 6.61 -5.74 15.71
C VAL A 81 7.00 -6.91 14.82
N ASP A 82 7.76 -7.87 15.34
CA ASP A 82 8.16 -9.07 14.62
C ASP A 82 6.96 -9.91 14.16
N GLU A 83 5.89 -10.00 14.97
CA GLU A 83 4.68 -10.73 14.59
C GLU A 83 3.94 -10.02 13.46
N VAL A 84 3.87 -8.68 13.50
CA VAL A 84 3.26 -7.85 12.46
C VAL A 84 4.05 -7.98 11.16
N GLU A 85 5.37 -7.82 11.21
CA GLU A 85 6.24 -7.94 10.04
C GLU A 85 6.18 -9.36 9.45
N THR A 86 6.29 -10.38 10.31
CA THR A 86 6.20 -11.78 9.88
C THR A 86 4.84 -12.07 9.23
N ALA A 87 3.74 -11.63 9.83
CA ALA A 87 2.42 -11.84 9.28
C ALA A 87 2.19 -11.07 7.98
N ALA A 88 2.66 -9.82 7.91
CA ALA A 88 2.61 -9.00 6.70
C ALA A 88 3.30 -9.71 5.54
N VAL A 89 4.55 -10.11 5.76
CA VAL A 89 5.41 -10.71 4.74
C VAL A 89 4.93 -12.10 4.36
N ARG A 90 4.59 -12.96 5.32
CA ARG A 90 4.22 -14.36 5.05
C ARG A 90 2.80 -14.54 4.54
N TYR A 91 1.83 -13.79 5.06
CA TYR A 91 0.42 -14.05 4.78
C TYR A 91 -0.20 -13.01 3.85
N TYR A 92 0.16 -11.73 3.97
CA TYR A 92 -0.53 -10.67 3.23
C TYR A 92 0.18 -10.25 1.94
N THR A 93 1.51 -10.15 1.89
CA THR A 93 2.21 -9.80 0.63
C THR A 93 1.94 -10.79 -0.51
N PRO A 94 1.84 -12.12 -0.30
CA PRO A 94 1.50 -13.04 -1.40
C PRO A 94 0.08 -12.82 -1.93
N MET A 95 -0.84 -12.32 -1.10
CA MET A 95 -2.20 -12.02 -1.51
C MET A 95 -2.31 -10.67 -2.23
N LEU A 96 -1.52 -9.68 -1.79
CA LEU A 96 -1.62 -8.29 -2.24
C LEU A 96 -0.70 -7.98 -3.44
N CYS A 97 0.50 -8.57 -3.50
CA CYS A 97 1.47 -8.32 -4.55
C CYS A 97 2.29 -9.58 -4.89
N GLN A 98 1.63 -10.56 -5.53
CA GLN A 98 2.19 -11.89 -5.86
C GLN A 98 3.58 -11.84 -6.50
N GLU A 99 3.80 -10.94 -7.47
CA GLU A 99 5.09 -10.85 -8.17
C GLU A 99 6.22 -10.28 -7.30
N ARG A 100 5.90 -9.38 -6.37
CA ARG A 100 6.88 -8.73 -5.48
C ARG A 100 7.11 -9.51 -4.20
N SER A 101 6.14 -10.31 -3.77
CA SER A 101 6.18 -11.06 -2.51
C SER A 101 7.47 -11.88 -2.32
N PRO A 102 7.99 -12.65 -3.31
CA PRO A 102 9.24 -13.40 -3.13
C PRO A 102 10.45 -12.50 -2.84
N LYS A 103 10.50 -11.31 -3.44
CA LYS A 103 11.58 -10.34 -3.23
C LYS A 103 11.47 -9.70 -1.85
N ILE A 104 10.26 -9.28 -1.46
CA ILE A 104 9.98 -8.75 -0.12
C ILE A 104 10.38 -9.79 0.94
N ARG A 105 9.95 -11.04 0.78
CA ARG A 105 10.30 -12.16 1.65
C ARG A 105 11.80 -12.34 1.87
N THR A 106 12.59 -12.21 0.80
CA THR A 106 14.06 -12.25 0.87
C THR A 106 14.62 -11.14 1.77
N LEU A 107 14.06 -9.93 1.73
CA LEU A 107 14.52 -8.81 2.56
C LEU A 107 14.33 -9.07 4.06
N PHE A 108 13.31 -9.83 4.43
CA PHE A 108 12.99 -10.19 5.82
C PHE A 108 13.46 -11.59 6.21
N GLN A 109 14.10 -12.33 5.29
CA GLN A 109 14.56 -13.72 5.50
C GLN A 109 13.41 -14.71 5.82
N LEU A 110 12.24 -14.53 5.18
CA LEU A 110 10.99 -15.28 5.46
C LEU A 110 10.42 -16.11 4.30
#